data_AF-M3H2S8-F1
#
_entry.id   AF-M3H2S8-F1
#
_cell.length_a   1.000
_cell.length_b   1.000
_cell.length_c   1.000
_cell.angle_alpha   90.00
_cell.angle_beta   90.00
_cell.angle_gamma   90.00
#
_symmetry.space_group_name_H-M   'P 1'
#
loop_
_entity.id
_entity.type
_entity.pdbx_description
1 polymer ?
#
loop_
_entity_poly.entity_id
_entity_poly.type
_entity_poly.pdbx_seq_one_letter_code
_entity_poly.pdbx_strand_id
1 'polypeptide(L)'
;MSALDTLDVYPGEGKNASKLSSLDGIERASGLIHLDVGRNQDISDLSPLSKLPNLKTFSGSNNSIKDLSPLSQCKNLNAVYINKNKISDVSPLSSLSKIETLCLADNPIQDILPLAGLKKLKELKVPSKLPEENLAKFKKLRPGVKISF
;
A
#
# COMPACT_ATOMS: atom_id res chain seq x y z
N MET A 1 -21.70 -2.54 -6.83
CA MET A 1 -20.55 -1.63 -7.05
C MET A 1 -20.93 -0.75 -8.22
N SER A 2 -20.93 0.57 -8.03
CA SER A 2 -21.20 1.52 -9.11
C SER A 2 -19.88 1.92 -9.76
N ALA A 3 -19.90 2.40 -11.01
CA ALA A 3 -18.70 2.85 -11.73
C ALA A 3 -17.98 4.06 -11.09
N LEU A 4 -18.56 4.65 -10.03
CA LEU A 4 -18.01 5.83 -9.33
C LEU A 4 -17.16 5.46 -8.10
N ASP A 5 -17.16 4.18 -7.69
CA ASP A 5 -16.49 3.73 -6.46
C ASP A 5 -15.07 3.19 -6.70
N THR A 6 -14.71 2.97 -7.97
CA THR A 6 -13.42 2.43 -8.42
C THR A 6 -12.79 3.35 -9.44
N LEU A 7 -11.49 3.63 -9.26
CA LEU A 7 -10.69 4.36 -10.22
C LEU A 7 -9.41 3.57 -10.48
N ASP A 8 -9.28 3.05 -11.70
CA ASP A 8 -8.08 2.38 -12.17
C ASP A 8 -7.40 3.29 -13.19
N VAL A 9 -6.23 3.80 -12.83
CA VAL A 9 -5.42 4.66 -13.71
C VAL A 9 -4.19 3.90 -14.18
N TYR A 10 -4.41 3.05 -15.19
CA TYR A 10 -3.33 2.37 -15.90
C TYR A 10 -2.68 3.33 -16.90
N PRO A 11 -1.35 3.34 -17.01
CA PRO A 11 -0.75 3.80 -18.25
C PRO A 11 -1.25 2.84 -19.34
N GLY A 12 -2.04 3.34 -20.28
CA GLY A 12 -2.53 2.55 -21.42
C GLY A 12 -1.43 1.73 -22.09
N GLU A 13 -1.80 0.61 -22.70
CA GLU A 13 -0.83 -0.23 -23.42
C GLU A 13 -0.31 0.49 -24.66
N GLY A 14 0.83 1.16 -24.53
CA GLY A 14 1.48 1.87 -25.63
C GLY A 14 2.65 2.72 -25.13
N LYS A 15 3.72 2.84 -25.93
CA LYS A 15 4.91 3.66 -25.59
C LYS A 15 4.61 5.14 -25.31
N ASN A 16 3.38 5.59 -25.60
CA ASN A 16 2.91 6.97 -25.49
C ASN A 16 1.70 7.15 -24.55
N ALA A 17 1.30 6.14 -23.78
CA ALA A 17 0.22 6.36 -22.81
C ALA A 17 0.70 7.29 -21.69
N SER A 18 -0.09 8.32 -21.40
CA SER A 18 0.20 9.29 -20.35
C SER A 18 0.26 8.59 -19.00
N LYS A 19 1.48 8.45 -18.46
CA LYS A 19 1.70 8.04 -17.08
C LYS A 19 1.27 9.20 -16.17
N LEU A 20 0.62 8.87 -15.06
CA LEU A 20 0.39 9.85 -14.01
C LEU A 20 1.68 10.08 -13.20
N SER A 21 2.06 11.33 -13.03
CA SER A 21 3.11 11.73 -12.08
C SER A 21 2.54 12.28 -10.77
N SER A 22 1.26 12.67 -10.75
CA SER A 22 0.57 13.24 -9.59
C SER A 22 -0.82 12.62 -9.39
N LEU A 23 -1.25 12.62 -8.13
CA LEU A 23 -2.60 12.23 -7.69
C LEU A 23 -3.47 13.44 -7.35
N ASP A 24 -3.00 14.66 -7.63
CA ASP A 24 -3.75 15.88 -7.36
C ASP A 24 -5.13 15.84 -8.00
N GLY A 25 -6.13 16.24 -7.23
CA GLY A 25 -7.52 16.22 -7.63
C GLY A 25 -8.28 14.98 -7.21
N ILE A 26 -7.60 13.86 -6.91
CA ILE A 26 -8.27 12.65 -6.45
C ILE A 26 -8.97 12.85 -5.12
N GLU A 27 -8.51 13.79 -4.28
CA GLU A 27 -9.14 14.14 -3.01
C GLU A 27 -10.60 14.61 -3.16
N ARG A 28 -11.00 15.04 -4.37
CA ARG A 28 -12.40 15.40 -4.69
C ARG A 28 -13.29 14.18 -4.86
N ALA A 29 -12.72 13.01 -5.18
CA ALA A 29 -13.44 11.74 -5.30
C ALA A 29 -13.61 11.07 -3.92
N SER A 30 -14.21 11.78 -2.96
CA SER A 30 -14.36 11.32 -1.56
C SER A 30 -15.17 10.01 -1.39
N GLY A 31 -15.94 9.63 -2.41
CA GLY A 31 -16.66 8.35 -2.48
C GLY A 31 -15.80 7.16 -2.87
N LEU A 32 -14.53 7.36 -3.24
CA LEU A 32 -13.68 6.31 -3.78
C LEU A 32 -13.42 5.19 -2.77
N ILE A 33 -13.65 3.95 -3.20
CA ILE A 33 -13.48 2.72 -2.42
C ILE A 33 -12.24 1.96 -2.89
N HIS A 34 -11.96 1.97 -4.19
CA HIS A 34 -10.86 1.25 -4.80
C HIS A 34 -10.04 2.20 -5.69
N LEU A 35 -8.72 2.20 -5.49
CA LEU A 35 -7.78 2.99 -6.27
C LEU A 35 -6.63 2.11 -6.75
N ASP A 36 -6.45 2.00 -8.07
CA ASP A 36 -5.24 1.45 -8.68
C ASP A 36 -4.50 2.53 -9.47
N VAL A 37 -3.26 2.79 -9.08
CA VAL A 37 -2.32 3.71 -9.73
C VAL A 37 -0.99 3.01 -10.02
N GLY A 38 -1.01 1.68 -10.11
CA GLY A 38 0.17 0.88 -10.38
C GLY A 38 0.80 1.18 -11.75
N ARG A 39 2.11 0.95 -11.85
CA ARG A 39 2.92 1.04 -13.08
C ARG A 39 3.09 2.45 -13.67
N ASN A 40 2.80 3.50 -12.90
CA ASN A 40 3.01 4.88 -13.34
C ASN A 40 4.47 5.38 -13.19
N GLN A 41 5.35 4.61 -12.51
CA GLN A 41 6.80 4.84 -12.33
C GLN A 41 7.18 6.01 -11.42
N ASP A 42 6.48 7.14 -11.50
CA ASP A 42 6.90 8.40 -10.88
C ASP A 42 6.02 8.86 -9.71
N ILE A 43 4.91 8.17 -9.42
CA ILE A 43 4.07 8.50 -8.27
C ILE A 43 4.89 8.32 -6.99
N SER A 44 4.96 9.37 -6.18
CA SER A 44 5.71 9.36 -4.92
C SER A 44 4.97 10.05 -3.80
N ASP A 45 4.17 11.07 -4.11
CA ASP A 45 3.30 11.76 -3.18
C ASP A 45 1.93 11.08 -3.07
N LEU A 46 1.59 10.66 -1.85
CA LEU A 46 0.29 10.09 -1.51
C LEU A 46 -0.59 11.07 -0.71
N SER A 47 -0.16 12.32 -0.51
CA SER A 47 -0.87 13.31 0.31
C SER A 47 -2.37 13.42 -0.02
N PRO A 48 -2.80 13.38 -1.30
CA PRO A 48 -4.23 13.42 -1.65
C PRO A 48 -5.07 12.28 -1.04
N LEU A 49 -4.48 11.09 -0.82
CA LEU A 49 -5.19 9.93 -0.26
C LEU A 49 -5.63 10.16 1.18
N SER A 50 -5.00 11.09 1.91
CA SER A 50 -5.40 11.44 3.27
C SER A 50 -6.85 11.93 3.37
N LYS A 51 -7.45 12.33 2.24
CA LYS A 51 -8.84 12.82 2.13
C LYS A 51 -9.82 11.78 1.60
N LEU A 52 -9.42 10.50 1.50
CA LEU A 52 -10.26 9.41 1.00
C LEU A 52 -10.69 8.47 2.15
N PRO A 53 -11.65 8.87 3.00
CA PRO A 53 -12.01 8.12 4.20
C PRO A 53 -12.63 6.75 3.88
N ASN A 54 -13.18 6.58 2.67
CA ASN A 54 -13.88 5.36 2.24
C ASN A 54 -12.97 4.35 1.53
N LEU A 55 -11.70 4.68 1.32
CA LEU A 55 -10.77 3.82 0.58
C LEU A 55 -10.55 2.50 1.32
N LYS A 56 -10.86 1.39 0.64
CA LYS A 56 -10.71 0.02 1.12
C LYS A 56 -9.56 -0.73 0.45
N THR A 57 -9.31 -0.43 -0.82
CA THR A 57 -8.21 -1.04 -1.57
C THR A 57 -7.35 0.03 -2.21
N PHE A 58 -6.04 -0.08 -2.03
CA PHE A 58 -5.05 0.75 -2.70
C PHE A 58 -4.00 -0.13 -3.40
N SER A 59 -3.84 0.06 -4.70
CA SER A 59 -2.74 -0.50 -5.50
C SER A 59 -1.89 0.64 -6.02
N GLY A 60 -0.63 0.68 -5.60
CA GLY A 60 0.38 1.66 -6.02
C GLY A 60 1.70 1.01 -6.40
N SER A 61 1.66 -0.25 -6.84
CA SER A 61 2.89 -1.02 -7.15
C SER A 61 3.62 -0.48 -8.38
N ASN A 62 4.96 -0.58 -8.43
CA ASN A 62 5.81 -0.06 -9.51
C ASN A 62 5.75 1.47 -9.64
N ASN A 63 6.14 2.17 -8.58
CA ASN A 63 6.18 3.62 -8.48
C ASN A 63 7.43 4.06 -7.68
N SER A 64 7.49 5.32 -7.26
CA SER A 64 8.58 5.89 -6.45
C SER A 64 8.13 6.29 -5.03
N ILE A 65 7.11 5.63 -4.49
CA ILE A 65 6.54 5.89 -3.15
C ILE A 65 7.61 5.63 -2.08
N LYS A 66 7.72 6.56 -1.14
CA LYS A 66 8.62 6.46 0.04
C LYS A 66 7.88 6.63 1.35
N ASP A 67 6.96 7.59 1.39
CA ASP A 67 6.20 7.95 2.58
C ASP A 67 4.79 7.34 2.55
N LEU A 68 4.43 6.64 3.62
CA LEU A 68 3.12 6.02 3.83
C LEU A 68 2.26 6.80 4.83
N SER A 69 2.77 7.91 5.39
CA SER A 69 2.05 8.75 6.36
C SER A 69 0.64 9.13 5.91
N PRO A 70 0.38 9.49 4.64
CA PRO A 70 -0.98 9.80 4.18
C PRO A 70 -1.97 8.63 4.32
N LEU A 71 -1.51 7.39 4.15
CA LEU A 71 -2.37 6.20 4.28
C LEU A 71 -2.88 5.98 5.71
N SER A 72 -2.22 6.57 6.71
CA SER A 72 -2.66 6.48 8.11
C SER A 72 -4.07 7.03 8.32
N GLN A 73 -4.57 7.92 7.45
CA GLN A 73 -5.92 8.48 7.52
C GLN A 73 -6.98 7.58 6.86
N CYS A 74 -6.58 6.63 6.01
CA CYS A 74 -7.46 5.71 5.30
C CYS A 74 -7.86 4.52 6.20
N LYS A 75 -8.60 4.78 7.28
CA LYS A 75 -8.92 3.79 8.33
C LYS A 75 -9.75 2.58 7.85
N ASN A 76 -10.28 2.65 6.62
CA ASN A 76 -11.06 1.59 5.99
C ASN A 76 -10.24 0.67 5.07
N LEU A 77 -8.92 0.88 4.95
CA LEU A 77 -8.06 0.02 4.14
C LEU A 77 -8.07 -1.43 4.65
N ASN A 78 -8.38 -2.34 3.72
CA ASN A 78 -8.38 -3.78 3.90
C ASN A 78 -7.24 -4.44 3.11
N ALA A 79 -6.94 -3.91 1.92
CA ALA A 79 -5.92 -4.46 1.03
C ALA A 79 -5.01 -3.36 0.47
N VAL A 80 -3.70 -3.55 0.57
CA VAL A 80 -2.69 -2.59 0.11
C VAL A 80 -1.60 -3.30 -0.70
N TYR A 81 -1.39 -2.87 -1.94
CA TYR A 81 -0.41 -3.44 -2.87
C TYR A 81 0.59 -2.37 -3.33
N ILE A 82 1.75 -2.31 -2.69
CA ILE A 82 2.76 -1.26 -2.91
C ILE A 82 4.15 -1.85 -3.18
N ASN A 83 4.18 -3.01 -3.85
CA ASN A 83 5.42 -3.65 -4.26
C ASN A 83 6.22 -2.77 -5.22
N LYS A 84 7.55 -2.94 -5.28
CA LYS A 84 8.43 -2.21 -6.22
C LYS A 84 8.28 -0.70 -6.05
N ASN A 85 8.60 -0.24 -4.85
CA ASN A 85 8.64 1.17 -4.47
C ASN A 85 9.95 1.43 -3.69
N LYS A 86 10.05 2.56 -3.01
CA LYS A 86 11.24 2.99 -2.24
C LYS A 86 10.91 3.12 -0.75
N ILE A 87 9.97 2.32 -0.25
CA ILE A 87 9.49 2.36 1.13
C ILE A 87 10.51 1.70 2.05
N SER A 88 10.91 2.37 3.12
CA SER A 88 11.77 1.80 4.17
C SER A 88 11.08 1.71 5.53
N ASP A 89 10.07 2.54 5.78
CA ASP A 89 9.30 2.58 7.02
C ASP A 89 7.83 2.21 6.78
N VAL A 90 7.33 1.24 7.55
CA VAL A 90 5.94 0.78 7.53
C VAL A 90 5.18 1.15 8.80
N SER A 91 5.81 1.87 9.73
CA SER A 91 5.19 2.35 10.97
C SER A 91 3.88 3.13 10.77
N PRO A 92 3.68 3.92 9.68
CA PRO A 92 2.42 4.62 9.48
C PRO A 92 1.20 3.70 9.30
N LEU A 93 1.43 2.45 8.88
CA LEU A 93 0.36 1.47 8.67
C LEU A 93 -0.10 0.82 9.98
N SER A 94 0.66 0.92 11.08
CA SER A 94 0.45 0.18 12.34
C SER A 94 -0.94 0.37 12.97
N SER A 95 -1.60 1.51 12.71
CA SER A 95 -2.94 1.82 13.24
C SER A 95 -4.10 1.33 12.35
N LEU A 96 -3.82 0.83 11.15
CA LEU A 96 -4.83 0.43 10.15
C LEU A 96 -5.36 -0.98 10.43
N SER A 97 -6.06 -1.12 11.55
CA SER A 97 -6.53 -2.41 12.11
C SER A 97 -7.41 -3.27 11.21
N LYS A 98 -7.89 -2.75 10.07
CA LYS A 98 -8.72 -3.47 9.10
C LYS A 98 -7.92 -4.14 7.99
N ILE A 99 -6.62 -3.88 7.85
CA ILE A 99 -5.78 -4.51 6.83
C ILE A 99 -5.77 -6.02 7.02
N GLU A 100 -6.13 -6.74 5.96
CA GLU A 100 -6.10 -8.20 5.85
C GLU A 100 -4.97 -8.68 4.94
N THR A 101 -4.66 -7.90 3.88
CA THR A 101 -3.64 -8.23 2.89
C THR A 101 -2.71 -7.04 2.68
N LEU A 102 -1.40 -7.27 2.80
CA LEU A 102 -0.37 -6.26 2.59
C LEU A 102 0.77 -6.83 1.75
N CYS A 103 1.04 -6.19 0.61
CA CYS A 103 2.10 -6.58 -0.31
C CYS A 103 3.17 -5.48 -0.43
N LEU A 104 4.35 -5.78 0.10
CA LEU A 104 5.49 -4.88 0.28
C LEU A 104 6.75 -5.37 -0.45
N ALA A 105 6.67 -6.42 -1.27
CA ALA A 105 7.84 -6.98 -1.94
C ALA A 105 8.59 -5.93 -2.76
N ASP A 106 9.90 -6.16 -2.96
CA ASP A 106 10.76 -5.25 -3.72
C ASP A 106 10.75 -3.80 -3.16
N ASN A 107 10.77 -3.65 -1.84
CA ASN A 107 11.02 -2.39 -1.13
C ASN A 107 12.25 -2.52 -0.21
N PRO A 108 12.97 -1.44 0.10
CA PRO A 108 14.10 -1.45 1.03
C PRO A 108 13.70 -1.49 2.52
N ILE A 109 12.69 -2.29 2.88
CA ILE A 109 12.22 -2.42 4.27
C ILE A 109 13.12 -3.38 5.04
N GLN A 110 13.54 -2.95 6.23
CA GLN A 110 14.37 -3.75 7.15
C GLN A 110 13.63 -4.12 8.44
N ASP A 111 12.51 -3.46 8.74
CA ASP A 111 11.71 -3.72 9.93
C ASP A 111 10.21 -3.77 9.62
N ILE A 112 9.57 -4.90 9.94
CA ILE A 112 8.13 -5.12 9.82
C ILE A 112 7.43 -5.27 11.19
N LEU A 113 8.15 -5.16 12.31
CA LEU A 113 7.58 -5.25 13.64
C LEU A 113 6.46 -4.22 13.92
N PRO A 114 6.47 -3.00 13.35
CA PRO A 114 5.33 -2.09 13.49
C PRO A 114 3.99 -2.66 13.00
N LEU A 115 4.03 -3.67 12.11
CA LEU A 115 2.83 -4.34 11.59
C LEU A 115 2.27 -5.40 12.54
N ALA A 116 2.98 -5.75 13.62
CA ALA A 116 2.56 -6.79 14.55
C ALA A 116 1.20 -6.49 15.21
N GLY A 117 0.83 -5.22 15.36
CA GLY A 117 -0.45 -4.76 15.90
C GLY A 117 -1.67 -4.96 14.98
N LEU A 118 -1.46 -5.31 13.70
CA LEU A 118 -2.55 -5.42 12.71
C LEU A 118 -3.39 -6.69 12.90
N LYS A 119 -4.32 -6.67 13.85
CA LYS A 119 -5.08 -7.86 14.31
C LYS A 119 -5.77 -8.66 13.20
N LYS A 120 -6.19 -8.01 12.11
CA LYS A 120 -6.86 -8.66 10.97
C LYS A 120 -5.93 -9.12 9.85
N LEU A 121 -4.63 -8.83 9.93
CA LEU A 121 -3.67 -9.21 8.90
C LEU A 121 -3.63 -10.74 8.76
N LYS A 122 -3.85 -11.23 7.54
CA LYS A 122 -3.86 -12.65 7.16
C LYS A 122 -2.70 -12.97 6.22
N GLU A 123 -2.44 -12.10 5.25
CA GLU A 123 -1.40 -12.28 4.25
C GLU A 123 -0.45 -11.09 4.20
N LEU A 124 0.85 -11.37 4.31
CA LEU A 124 1.91 -10.38 4.27
C LEU A 124 3.01 -10.83 3.29
N LYS A 125 3.12 -10.13 2.17
CA LYS A 125 4.25 -10.31 1.25
C LYS A 125 5.34 -9.30 1.58
N VAL A 126 6.52 -9.76 1.97
CA VAL A 126 7.65 -8.93 2.42
C VAL A 126 8.75 -8.86 1.37
N PRO A 127 9.69 -7.90 1.46
CA PRO A 127 10.88 -7.93 0.60
C PRO A 127 11.72 -9.19 0.80
N SER A 128 12.31 -9.69 -0.29
CA SER A 128 13.28 -10.80 -0.25
C SER A 128 14.54 -10.50 0.56
N LYS A 129 14.84 -9.22 0.79
CA LYS A 129 16.01 -8.73 1.56
C LYS A 129 15.68 -8.35 3.01
N LEU A 130 14.51 -8.75 3.53
CA LEU A 130 14.17 -8.51 4.94
C LEU A 130 15.11 -9.31 5.86
N PRO A 131 15.69 -8.71 6.92
CA PRO A 131 16.55 -9.43 7.86
C PRO A 131 15.85 -10.63 8.49
N GLU A 132 16.52 -11.78 8.50
CA GLU A 132 15.96 -13.04 9.04
C GLU A 132 15.54 -12.90 10.50
N GLU A 133 16.30 -12.17 11.31
CA GLU A 133 15.98 -11.91 12.72
C GLU A 133 14.67 -11.13 12.86
N ASN A 134 14.45 -10.12 12.01
CA ASN A 134 13.23 -9.32 12.02
C ASN A 134 12.02 -10.19 11.65
N LEU A 135 12.17 -11.00 10.59
CA LEU A 135 11.16 -11.96 10.16
C LEU A 135 10.84 -12.99 11.24
N ALA A 136 11.85 -13.55 11.92
CA ALA A 136 11.68 -14.53 12.99
C ALA A 136 10.92 -13.94 14.18
N LYS A 137 11.27 -12.72 14.61
CA LYS A 137 10.55 -11.99 15.66
C LYS A 137 9.10 -11.74 15.27
N PHE A 138 8.85 -11.30 14.04
CA PHE A 138 7.49 -11.08 13.55
C PHE A 138 6.67 -12.37 13.55
N LYS A 139 7.21 -13.49 13.04
CA LYS A 139 6.55 -14.81 13.05
C LYS A 139 6.19 -15.27 14.46
N LYS A 140 7.05 -15.02 15.46
CA LYS A 140 6.77 -15.34 16.86
C LYS A 140 5.60 -14.51 17.41
N LEU A 141 5.52 -13.23 17.06
CA LEU A 141 4.43 -12.34 17.47
C LEU A 141 3.12 -12.67 16.73
N ARG A 142 3.20 -13.11 15.47
CA ARG A 142 2.07 -13.27 14.55
C ARG A 142 2.11 -14.61 13.80
N PRO A 143 2.02 -15.76 14.51
CA PRO A 143 2.19 -17.08 13.90
C PRO A 143 1.09 -17.46 12.88
N GLY A 144 -0.09 -16.82 12.95
CA GLY A 144 -1.20 -17.08 12.02
C GLY A 144 -1.16 -16.28 10.71
N VAL A 145 -0.17 -15.41 10.52
CA VAL A 145 -0.02 -14.62 9.28
C VAL A 145 0.74 -15.45 8.25
N LYS A 146 0.15 -15.61 7.05
CA LYS A 146 0.83 -16.21 5.90
C LYS A 146 1.84 -15.21 5.35
N ILE A 147 3.13 -15.57 5.41
CA ILE A 147 4.23 -14.73 4.93
C ILE A 147 4.80 -15.31 3.63
N SER A 148 5.03 -14.43 2.65
CA SER A 148 5.69 -14.75 1.37
C SER A 148 6.67 -13.65 0.96
N PHE A 149 7.46 -13.89 -0.10
CA PHE A 149 8.50 -12.99 -0.60
C PHE A 149 8.23 -12.57 -2.05
#